data_AF-A0A9Q1KX44-F1
#
_entry.id   AF-A0A9Q1KX44-F1
#
_cell.length_a   1.000
_cell.length_b   1.000
_cell.length_c   1.000
_cell.angle_alpha   90.00
_cell.angle_beta   90.00
_cell.angle_gamma   90.00
#
_symmetry.space_group_name_H-M   'P 1'
#
loop_
_entity.id
_entity.type
_entity.pdbx_description
1 polymer ?
#
loop_
_entity_poly.entity_id
_entity_poly.type
_entity_poly.pdbx_seq_one_letter_code
_entity_poly.pdbx_strand_id
1 'polypeptide(L)'
;MAARKPSVIALFDVDGTLTAPRKVVTPEMLEFMKELRKVVIVGVVGGSDLNKISEQLGKTVIKDYDYVFAENGLVAYEDGEEIGIMSLKKHLGEEKLKEFINFTLKYIAELDTPIKRGTFIEFRHGMLNVSPIGRNCSQEERDEFEKYDKVLYLDLPAYRYNVVPFPVV
;
A
#
# COMPACT_ATOMS: atom_id res chain seq x y z
N MET A 1 31.55 -13.76 16.95
CA MET A 1 30.33 -13.38 16.20
C MET A 1 30.17 -14.35 15.04
N ALA A 2 28.95 -14.81 14.75
CA ALA A 2 28.71 -15.64 13.58
C ALA A 2 29.04 -14.85 12.31
N ALA A 3 29.70 -15.47 11.33
CA ALA A 3 29.95 -14.82 10.04
C ALA A 3 28.61 -14.52 9.33
N ARG A 4 28.51 -13.35 8.69
CA ARG A 4 27.32 -12.96 7.91
C ARG A 4 27.06 -14.04 6.85
N LYS A 5 25.81 -14.50 6.71
CA LYS A 5 25.39 -15.49 5.71
C LYS A 5 24.84 -14.76 4.47
N PRO A 6 25.65 -14.51 3.43
CA PRO A 6 25.23 -13.67 2.30
C PRO A 6 24.16 -14.33 1.41
N SER A 7 23.98 -15.65 1.50
CA SER A 7 22.98 -16.38 0.71
C SER A 7 21.58 -16.42 1.34
N VAL A 8 21.39 -15.81 2.51
CA VAL A 8 20.12 -15.81 3.23
C VAL A 8 19.63 -14.39 3.41
N ILE A 9 18.38 -14.15 2.97
CA ILE A 9 17.64 -12.92 3.20
C ILE A 9 16.46 -13.19 4.13
N ALA A 10 16.24 -12.30 5.10
CA ALA A 10 15.04 -12.26 5.92
C ALA A 10 14.21 -11.04 5.52
N LEU A 11 13.02 -11.28 4.97
CA LEU A 11 12.07 -10.24 4.58
C LEU A 11 10.93 -10.18 5.59
N PHE A 12 10.61 -8.98 6.03
CA PHE A 12 9.59 -8.75 7.05
C PHE A 12 8.50 -7.83 6.51
N ASP A 13 7.25 -8.20 6.78
CA ASP A 13 6.14 -7.25 6.70
C ASP A 13 6.30 -6.16 7.77
N VAL A 14 5.66 -5.00 7.58
CA VAL A 14 5.80 -3.86 8.48
C VAL A 14 4.73 -3.88 9.57
N ASP A 15 3.48 -3.57 9.23
CA ASP A 15 2.39 -3.40 10.19
C ASP A 15 1.90 -4.74 10.73
N GLY A 16 1.87 -4.91 12.04
CA GLY A 16 1.50 -6.17 12.68
C GLY A 16 2.60 -7.24 12.74
N THR A 17 3.75 -7.01 12.08
CA THR A 17 4.93 -7.90 12.14
C THR A 17 6.09 -7.23 12.86
N LEU A 18 6.63 -6.12 12.33
CA LEU A 18 7.68 -5.35 12.99
C LEU A 18 7.12 -4.33 13.97
N THR A 19 5.89 -3.88 13.76
CA THR A 19 5.18 -2.97 14.66
C THR A 19 3.88 -3.60 15.14
N ALA A 20 3.39 -3.14 16.30
CA ALA A 20 2.00 -3.39 16.64
C ALA A 20 1.09 -2.64 15.64
N PRO A 21 -0.12 -3.16 15.34
CA PRO A 21 -1.00 -2.55 14.33
C PRO A 21 -1.19 -1.05 14.52
N ARG A 22 -0.88 -0.27 13.47
CA ARG A 22 -0.94 1.20 13.41
C ARG A 22 -0.09 1.93 14.47
N LYS A 23 0.95 1.29 14.99
CA LYS A 23 1.90 1.89 15.94
C LYS A 23 3.30 2.00 15.35
N VAL A 24 4.12 2.80 16.03
CA VAL A 24 5.56 2.93 15.76
C VAL A 24 6.30 1.74 16.36
N VAL A 25 7.39 1.33 15.71
CA VAL A 25 8.30 0.28 16.16
C VAL A 25 8.86 0.56 17.55
N THR A 26 9.06 -0.48 18.35
CA THR A 26 9.68 -0.35 19.67
C THR A 26 11.21 -0.23 19.53
N PRO A 27 11.90 0.46 20.46
CA PRO A 27 13.36 0.51 20.47
C PRO A 27 14.01 -0.88 20.54
N GLU A 28 13.39 -1.80 21.26
CA GLU A 28 13.83 -3.20 21.40
C GLU A 28 13.82 -3.93 20.06
N MET A 29 12.75 -3.75 19.26
CA MET A 29 12.67 -4.33 17.93
C MET A 29 13.70 -3.71 16.98
N LEU A 30 13.89 -2.39 17.01
CA LEU A 30 14.93 -1.74 16.21
C LEU A 30 16.33 -2.29 16.52
N GLU A 31 16.63 -2.49 17.80
CA GLU A 31 17.92 -3.05 18.21
C GLU A 31 18.07 -4.51 17.76
N PHE A 32 17.01 -5.31 17.88
CA PHE A 32 16.98 -6.67 17.37
C PHE A 32 17.26 -6.72 15.86
N MET A 33 16.62 -5.85 15.08
CA MET A 33 16.81 -5.79 13.62
C MET A 33 18.24 -5.39 13.24
N LYS A 34 18.86 -4.48 13.99
CA LYS A 34 20.28 -4.10 13.80
C LYS A 34 21.22 -5.27 14.09
N GLU A 35 20.99 -6.02 15.15
CA GLU A 35 21.79 -7.21 15.46
C GLU A 35 21.58 -8.31 14.41
N LEU A 36 20.34 -8.49 13.93
CA LEU A 36 20.01 -9.46 12.88
C LEU A 36 20.75 -9.13 11.57
N ARG A 37 20.82 -7.85 11.19
CA ARG A 37 21.51 -7.38 9.97
C ARG A 37 23.02 -7.70 9.96
N LYS A 38 23.64 -7.85 11.14
CA LYS A 38 25.05 -8.29 11.23
C LYS A 38 25.22 -9.76 10.82
N VAL A 39 24.15 -10.56 10.87
CA VAL A 39 24.18 -12.01 10.67
C VAL A 39 23.61 -12.42 9.31
N VAL A 40 22.55 -11.77 8.82
CA VAL A 40 21.89 -12.06 7.54
C VAL A 40 21.58 -10.78 6.78
N ILE A 41 21.22 -10.89 5.51
CA ILE A 41 20.64 -9.76 4.76
C ILE A 41 19.21 -9.55 5.28
N VAL A 42 18.86 -8.31 5.58
CA VAL A 42 17.55 -7.95 6.14
C VAL A 42 16.86 -6.97 5.22
N GLY A 43 15.61 -7.26 4.88
CA GLY A 43 14.76 -6.34 4.16
C GLY A 43 13.37 -6.20 4.76
N VAL A 44 12.72 -5.10 4.42
CA VAL A 44 11.33 -4.84 4.79
C VAL A 44 10.47 -4.71 3.53
N VAL A 45 9.25 -5.23 3.60
CA VAL A 45 8.27 -5.15 2.51
C VAL A 45 6.93 -4.69 3.08
N GLY A 46 6.29 -3.73 2.42
CA GLY A 46 4.97 -3.26 2.83
C GLY A 46 4.15 -2.77 1.65
N GLY A 47 2.83 -2.94 1.74
CA GLY A 47 1.89 -2.40 0.74
C GLY A 47 1.69 -0.89 0.83
N SER A 48 2.13 -0.28 1.92
CA SER A 48 2.11 1.16 2.13
C SER A 48 3.20 1.88 1.33
N ASP A 49 3.00 3.17 1.10
CA ASP A 49 4.06 4.05 0.59
C ASP A 49 5.23 4.18 1.57
N LEU A 50 6.35 4.70 1.07
CA LEU A 50 7.58 4.86 1.86
C LEU A 50 7.42 5.82 3.05
N ASN A 51 6.54 6.82 2.95
CA ASN A 51 6.33 7.77 4.03
C ASN A 51 5.70 7.08 5.24
N LYS A 52 4.65 6.27 5.01
CA LYS A 52 4.02 5.47 6.06
C LYS A 52 4.98 4.45 6.67
N ILE A 53 5.77 3.76 5.84
CA ILE A 53 6.80 2.85 6.35
C ILE A 53 7.81 3.62 7.22
N SER A 54 8.21 4.83 6.82
CA SER A 54 9.13 5.69 7.58
C SER A 54 8.51 6.24 8.87
N GLU A 55 7.20 6.47 8.91
CA GLU A 55 6.49 6.84 10.16
C GLU A 55 6.52 5.69 11.17
N GLN A 56 6.39 4.45 10.70
CA GLN A 56 6.38 3.27 11.56
C GLN A 56 7.76 2.81 11.99
N LEU A 57 8.75 2.81 11.08
CA LEU A 57 10.09 2.25 11.32
C LEU A 57 11.16 3.32 11.58
N GLY A 58 10.84 4.59 11.37
CA GLY A 58 11.76 5.71 11.51
C GLY A 58 12.24 6.28 10.17
N LYS A 59 12.67 7.55 10.20
CA LYS A 59 13.06 8.31 8.99
C LYS A 59 14.31 7.78 8.28
N THR A 60 15.09 6.93 8.95
CA THR A 60 16.33 6.35 8.43
C THR A 60 16.13 4.97 7.82
N VAL A 61 14.88 4.50 7.66
CA VAL A 61 14.53 3.15 7.21
C VAL A 61 15.31 2.68 5.98
N ILE A 62 15.50 3.54 4.97
CA ILE A 62 16.20 3.20 3.73
C ILE A 62 17.67 2.79 3.98
N LYS A 63 18.28 3.32 5.04
CA LYS A 63 19.67 3.02 5.43
C LYS A 63 19.77 1.97 6.52
N ASP A 64 18.69 1.77 7.29
CA ASP A 64 18.68 0.84 8.42
C ASP A 64 18.58 -0.63 7.97
N TYR A 65 18.03 -0.88 6.79
CA TYR A 65 17.88 -2.20 6.18
C TYR A 65 18.71 -2.33 4.89
N ASP A 66 19.04 -3.56 4.50
CA ASP A 66 19.73 -3.82 3.22
C ASP A 66 18.77 -3.63 2.05
N TYR A 67 17.49 -4.04 2.20
CA TYR A 67 16.44 -3.79 1.21
C TYR A 67 15.20 -3.14 1.83
N VAL A 68 14.60 -2.19 1.10
CA VAL A 68 13.32 -1.59 1.46
C VAL A 68 12.38 -1.61 0.27
N PHE A 69 11.28 -2.36 0.40
CA PHE A 69 10.25 -2.52 -0.63
C PHE A 69 8.96 -1.83 -0.18
N ALA A 70 8.74 -0.61 -0.67
CA ALA A 70 7.48 0.11 -0.52
C ALA A 70 6.52 -0.22 -1.67
N GLU A 71 5.22 -0.01 -1.46
CA GLU A 71 4.18 -0.33 -2.43
C GLU A 71 4.33 -1.77 -2.99
N ASN A 72 4.56 -2.76 -2.12
CA ASN A 72 4.84 -4.17 -2.49
C ASN A 72 6.04 -4.37 -3.43
N GLY A 73 7.03 -3.48 -3.37
CA GLY A 73 8.25 -3.54 -4.19
C GLY A 73 8.15 -2.81 -5.52
N LEU A 74 7.06 -2.08 -5.76
CA LEU A 74 6.98 -1.13 -6.88
C LEU A 74 7.95 0.04 -6.70
N VAL A 75 8.30 0.35 -5.44
CA VAL A 75 9.38 1.26 -5.08
C VAL A 75 10.38 0.46 -4.23
N ALA A 76 11.60 0.29 -4.74
CA ALA A 76 12.60 -0.57 -4.14
C ALA A 76 13.93 0.17 -3.92
N TYR A 77 14.51 -0.02 -2.74
CA TYR A 77 15.82 0.46 -2.38
C TYR A 77 16.73 -0.69 -1.93
N GLU A 78 18.01 -0.59 -2.26
CA GLU A 78 19.10 -1.48 -1.84
C GLU A 78 20.25 -0.62 -1.30
N ASP A 79 20.69 -0.91 -0.07
CA ASP A 79 21.81 -0.19 0.59
C ASP A 79 21.69 1.35 0.57
N GLY A 80 20.46 1.86 0.67
CA GLY A 80 20.19 3.30 0.66
C GLY A 80 19.97 3.90 -0.73
N GLU A 81 20.19 3.13 -1.80
CA GLU A 81 20.05 3.57 -3.19
C GLU A 81 18.77 3.02 -3.84
N GLU A 82 18.14 3.82 -4.69
CA GLU A 82 16.94 3.39 -5.43
C GLU A 82 17.34 2.43 -6.55
N ILE A 83 16.83 1.20 -6.50
CA ILE A 83 17.11 0.17 -7.53
C ILE A 83 15.97 0.03 -8.53
N GLY A 84 14.78 0.51 -8.20
CA GLY A 84 13.66 0.47 -9.13
C GLY A 84 12.43 1.18 -8.62
N ILE A 85 11.92 2.10 -9.43
CA ILE A 85 10.53 2.57 -9.36
C ILE A 85 9.80 2.09 -10.60
N MET A 86 8.80 1.24 -10.39
CA MET A 86 7.89 0.83 -11.43
C MET A 86 6.62 1.67 -11.35
N SER A 87 6.32 2.35 -12.46
CA SER A 87 5.06 3.08 -12.58
C SER A 87 4.05 2.31 -13.42
N LEU A 88 2.80 2.28 -12.96
CA LEU A 88 1.65 1.75 -13.67
C LEU A 88 1.54 2.41 -15.06
N LYS A 89 1.84 3.71 -15.13
CA LYS A 89 1.91 4.46 -16.40
C LYS A 89 2.94 3.88 -17.37
N LYS A 90 4.16 3.57 -16.90
CA LYS A 90 5.18 2.96 -17.76
C LYS A 90 4.78 1.55 -18.19
N HIS A 91 4.07 0.81 -17.34
CA HIS A 91 3.66 -0.56 -17.63
C HIS A 91 2.46 -0.66 -18.58
N LEU A 92 1.39 0.10 -18.33
CA LEU A 92 0.15 0.04 -19.10
C LEU A 92 0.14 0.97 -20.32
N GLY A 93 0.85 2.09 -20.25
CA GLY A 93 0.80 3.15 -21.25
C GLY A 93 -0.40 4.09 -21.08
N GLU A 94 -0.27 5.30 -21.62
CA GLU A 94 -1.27 6.38 -21.48
C GLU A 94 -2.63 6.05 -22.11
N GLU A 95 -2.66 5.39 -23.28
CA GLU A 95 -3.92 5.10 -23.97
C GLU A 95 -4.84 4.21 -23.13
N LYS A 96 -4.31 3.12 -22.57
CA LYS A 96 -5.07 2.20 -21.71
C LYS A 96 -5.48 2.86 -20.40
N LEU A 97 -4.60 3.67 -19.81
CA LEU A 97 -4.91 4.41 -18.59
C LEU A 97 -6.05 5.40 -18.83
N LYS A 98 -5.97 6.18 -19.90
CA LYS A 98 -7.01 7.14 -20.28
C LYS A 98 -8.35 6.44 -20.52
N GLU A 99 -8.35 5.30 -21.21
CA GLU A 99 -9.56 4.50 -21.42
C GLU A 99 -10.19 4.07 -20.08
N PHE A 100 -9.38 3.48 -19.20
CA PHE A 100 -9.83 3.04 -17.87
C PHE A 100 -10.34 4.19 -16.99
N ILE A 101 -9.62 5.31 -16.97
CA ILE A 101 -10.00 6.50 -16.20
C ILE A 101 -11.31 7.08 -16.72
N ASN A 102 -11.46 7.21 -18.05
CA ASN A 102 -12.70 7.72 -18.65
C ASN A 102 -13.90 6.82 -18.33
N PHE A 103 -13.73 5.50 -18.41
CA PHE A 103 -14.77 4.56 -18.02
C PHE A 103 -15.15 4.72 -16.55
N THR A 104 -14.15 4.73 -15.66
CA THR A 104 -14.35 4.82 -14.21
C THR A 104 -15.05 6.13 -13.82
N LEU A 105 -14.64 7.27 -14.39
CA LEU A 105 -15.26 8.57 -14.12
C LEU A 105 -16.71 8.63 -14.59
N LYS A 106 -17.03 8.09 -15.78
CA LYS A 106 -18.41 8.00 -16.26
C LYS A 106 -19.27 7.12 -15.35
N TYR A 107 -18.75 5.94 -15.00
CA TYR A 107 -19.43 5.02 -14.09
C TYR A 107 -19.72 5.68 -12.74
N ILE A 108 -18.72 6.29 -12.10
CA ILE A 108 -18.90 6.97 -10.80
C ILE A 108 -19.85 8.17 -10.92
N ALA A 109 -19.85 8.90 -12.04
CA ALA A 109 -20.78 10.01 -12.25
C ALA A 109 -22.24 9.54 -12.25
N GLU A 110 -22.50 8.37 -12.85
CA GLU A 110 -23.84 7.76 -12.97
C GLU A 110 -24.32 7.03 -11.71
N LEU A 111 -23.42 6.67 -10.78
CA LEU A 111 -23.81 6.00 -9.52
C LEU A 111 -24.71 6.90 -8.66
N ASP A 112 -25.84 6.36 -8.18
CA ASP A 112 -26.71 7.04 -7.22
C ASP A 112 -26.27 6.73 -5.78
N THR A 113 -25.17 7.35 -5.35
CA THR A 113 -24.68 7.24 -3.97
C THR A 113 -25.23 8.38 -3.12
N PRO A 114 -25.53 8.14 -1.82
CA PRO A 114 -26.07 9.17 -0.93
C PRO A 114 -25.18 10.40 -0.82
N ILE A 115 -23.86 10.19 -0.87
CA ILE A 115 -22.84 11.23 -0.73
C ILE A 115 -21.75 11.01 -1.79
N LYS A 116 -21.30 12.11 -2.41
CA LYS A 116 -20.08 12.19 -3.22
C LYS A 116 -19.24 13.37 -2.75
N ARG A 117 -17.92 13.19 -2.72
CA ARG A 117 -16.94 14.21 -2.33
C ARG A 117 -15.98 14.45 -3.48
N GLY A 118 -14.69 14.19 -3.29
CA GLY A 118 -13.65 14.38 -4.29
C GLY A 118 -12.53 13.36 -4.12
N THR A 119 -11.60 13.34 -5.09
CA THR A 119 -10.56 12.31 -5.18
C THR A 119 -11.18 10.90 -5.37
N PHE A 120 -11.96 10.76 -6.45
CA PHE A 120 -12.59 9.49 -6.83
C PHE A 120 -11.60 8.49 -7.44
N ILE A 121 -10.58 9.01 -8.10
CA ILE A 121 -9.45 8.24 -8.64
C ILE A 121 -8.18 8.91 -8.13
N GLU A 122 -7.37 8.17 -7.39
CA GLU A 122 -6.07 8.61 -6.90
C GLU A 122 -4.99 7.77 -7.60
N PHE A 123 -4.09 8.45 -8.32
CA PHE A 123 -2.99 7.81 -9.02
C PHE A 123 -1.82 7.60 -8.05
N ARG A 124 -1.38 6.34 -7.89
CA ARG A 124 -0.17 5.96 -7.15
C ARG A 124 0.86 5.36 -8.09
N HIS A 125 2.08 5.07 -7.61
CA HIS A 125 3.14 4.59 -8.51
C HIS A 125 2.71 3.33 -9.23
N GLY A 126 2.27 2.28 -8.54
CA GLY A 126 1.86 1.05 -9.22
C GLY A 126 0.38 0.67 -9.12
N MET A 127 -0.49 1.57 -8.68
CA MET A 127 -1.94 1.30 -8.65
C MET A 127 -2.78 2.56 -8.84
N LEU A 128 -4.05 2.35 -9.20
CA LEU A 128 -5.11 3.36 -9.11
C LEU A 128 -5.99 3.00 -7.92
N ASN A 129 -6.15 3.94 -6.98
CA ASN A 129 -7.15 3.80 -5.93
C ASN A 129 -8.45 4.45 -6.41
N VAL A 130 -9.53 3.68 -6.46
CA VAL A 130 -10.85 4.13 -6.91
C VAL A 130 -11.81 4.12 -5.73
N SER A 131 -12.47 5.24 -5.47
CA SER A 131 -13.44 5.40 -4.38
C SER A 131 -14.70 6.09 -4.90
N PRO A 132 -15.88 5.42 -4.88
CA PRO A 132 -17.13 6.03 -5.37
C PRO A 132 -17.59 7.24 -4.54
N ILE A 133 -17.39 7.21 -3.21
CA ILE A 133 -17.64 8.38 -2.35
C ILE A 133 -16.56 9.47 -2.52
N GLY A 134 -15.33 9.07 -2.89
CA GLY A 134 -14.15 9.92 -2.98
C GLY A 134 -13.36 10.00 -1.67
N ARG A 135 -12.03 9.98 -1.75
CA ARG A 135 -11.12 9.90 -0.58
C ARG A 135 -11.11 11.17 0.30
N ASN A 136 -11.66 12.28 -0.17
CA ASN A 136 -11.77 13.51 0.61
C ASN A 136 -12.99 13.52 1.56
N CYS A 137 -13.67 12.38 1.77
CA CYS A 137 -14.75 12.27 2.74
C CYS A 137 -14.25 12.33 4.20
N SER A 138 -15.14 12.70 5.11
CA SER A 138 -14.89 12.57 6.55
C SER A 138 -14.87 11.11 7.00
N GLN A 139 -14.38 10.84 8.21
CA GLN A 139 -14.42 9.48 8.77
C GLN A 139 -15.87 9.01 8.98
N GLU A 140 -16.77 9.90 9.43
CA GLU A 140 -18.19 9.59 9.61
C GLU A 140 -18.85 9.22 8.29
N GLU A 141 -18.61 10.00 7.23
CA GLU A 141 -19.10 9.72 5.87
C GLU A 141 -18.56 8.41 5.31
N ARG A 142 -17.30 8.08 5.64
CA ARG A 142 -16.65 6.83 5.25
C ARG A 142 -17.31 5.62 5.92
N ASP A 143 -17.60 5.72 7.22
CA ASP A 143 -18.25 4.66 7.99
C ASP A 143 -19.70 4.44 7.53
N GLU A 144 -20.41 5.52 7.15
CA GLU A 144 -21.74 5.43 6.55
C GLU A 144 -21.70 4.81 5.16
N PHE A 145 -20.74 5.20 4.33
CA PHE A 145 -20.55 4.62 3.01
C PHE A 145 -20.22 3.13 3.09
N GLU A 146 -19.39 2.70 4.04
CA GLU A 146 -19.09 1.29 4.27
C GLU A 146 -20.36 0.47 4.59
N LYS A 147 -21.27 1.04 5.39
CA LYS A 147 -22.56 0.39 5.68
C LYS A 147 -23.45 0.34 4.43
N TYR A 148 -23.53 1.44 3.67
CA TYR A 148 -24.29 1.50 2.42
C TYR A 148 -23.78 0.48 1.39
N ASP A 149 -22.46 0.43 1.17
CA ASP A 149 -21.80 -0.48 0.22
C ASP A 149 -22.10 -1.95 0.58
N LYS A 150 -22.00 -2.31 1.88
CA LYS A 150 -22.37 -3.64 2.42
C LYS A 150 -23.80 -4.06 2.12
N VAL A 151 -24.74 -3.12 2.12
CA VAL A 151 -26.14 -3.41 1.78
C VAL A 151 -26.30 -3.58 0.27
N LEU A 152 -25.64 -2.74 -0.54
CA LEU A 152 -25.67 -2.82 -2.00
C LEU A 152 -25.03 -4.13 -2.53
N TYR A 153 -24.01 -4.66 -1.85
CA TYR A 153 -23.37 -5.95 -2.20
C TYR A 153 -24.32 -7.16 -2.15
N LEU A 154 -25.45 -7.08 -1.46
CA LEU A 154 -26.40 -8.19 -1.38
C LEU A 154 -27.31 -8.30 -2.63
N ASP A 155 -27.37 -7.26 -3.47
CA ASP A 155 -28.34 -7.17 -4.58
C ASP A 155 -27.75 -7.30 -6.00
N LEU A 156 -26.43 -7.53 -6.17
CA LEU A 156 -25.81 -7.63 -7.50
C LEU A 156 -25.38 -9.08 -7.86
N PRO A 157 -26.04 -9.74 -8.84
CA PRO A 157 -25.71 -11.11 -9.27
C PRO A 157 -24.34 -11.28 -9.95
N ALA A 158 -23.67 -10.18 -10.34
CA ALA A 158 -22.46 -10.20 -11.17
C ALA A 158 -21.15 -10.47 -10.39
N TYR A 159 -21.18 -10.49 -9.06
CA TYR A 159 -19.96 -10.59 -8.22
C TYR A 159 -19.54 -12.03 -7.84
N ARG A 160 -20.07 -13.06 -8.52
CA ARG A 160 -19.62 -14.47 -8.36
C ARG A 160 -18.20 -14.75 -8.90
N TYR A 161 -17.50 -13.76 -9.44
CA TYR A 161 -16.12 -13.90 -9.92
C TYR A 161 -15.16 -12.94 -9.18
N ASN A 162 -14.51 -13.46 -8.14
CA ASN A 162 -13.19 -13.07 -7.61
C ASN A 162 -12.74 -11.59 -7.77
N VAL A 163 -13.53 -10.65 -7.28
CA VAL A 163 -12.99 -9.33 -6.92
C VAL A 163 -12.69 -9.37 -5.43
N VAL A 164 -11.40 -9.34 -5.10
CA VAL A 164 -10.91 -9.25 -3.72
C VAL A 164 -11.61 -8.05 -3.07
N PRO A 165 -12.24 -8.19 -1.89
CA PRO A 165 -12.94 -7.08 -1.24
C PRO A 165 -11.99 -5.89 -1.18
N PHE A 166 -12.43 -4.72 -1.66
CA PHE A 166 -11.66 -3.49 -1.51
C PHE A 166 -11.35 -3.33 -0.02
N PRO A 167 -10.10 -3.53 0.43
CA PRO A 167 -9.78 -3.16 1.79
C PRO A 167 -9.97 -1.65 1.83
N VAL A 168 -10.85 -1.21 2.73
CA VAL A 168 -11.06 0.20 3.01
C VAL A 168 -9.78 0.68 3.70
N VAL A 169 -8.75 1.06 2.91
CA VAL A 169 -7.47 1.64 3.38
C VAL A 169 -7.50 3.16 3.36
#